data_AF-A0A318P3H7-F1
#
_entry.id   AF-A0A318P3H7-F1
#
_cell.length_a   1.000
_cell.length_b   1.000
_cell.length_c   1.000
_cell.angle_alpha   90.00
_cell.angle_beta   90.00
_cell.angle_gamma   90.00
#
_symmetry.space_group_name_H-M   'P 1'
#
loop_
_entity.id
_entity.type
_entity.pdbx_description
1 polymer ?
#
loop_
_entity_poly.entity_id
_entity_poly.type
_entity_poly.pdbx_seq_one_letter_code
_entity_poly.pdbx_strand_id
1 'polypeptide(L)'
;MQTYRIRQLRLEKGWSQEQLATIAGLSTRTVQRIENGEQASLDTLTAIAAALGLLVSDLSQAAPPDNDNQSEQAIRRQVEAEGKLLSMAVRFAIVGLFLFAINWFTHPHYLWSLWAIGGMSLAVTMRAVRTLLLPEVFSRWQRQRLEQKLRRLH
;
A
#
# COMPACT_ATOMS: atom_id res chain seq x y z
N MET A 1 1.54 19.28 -12.66
CA MET A 1 1.01 19.01 -14.01
C MET A 1 -0.50 18.88 -13.86
N GLN A 2 -1.29 19.63 -14.64
CA GLN A 2 -2.75 19.45 -14.65
C GLN A 2 -3.05 18.27 -15.56
N THR A 3 -3.58 17.18 -15.02
CA THR A 3 -3.83 15.95 -15.77
C THR A 3 -5.31 15.85 -16.08
N TYR A 4 -5.69 16.10 -17.33
CA TYR A 4 -7.06 15.97 -17.81
C TYR A 4 -7.36 14.54 -18.25
N ARG A 5 -8.59 14.05 -18.04
CA ARG A 5 -9.03 12.70 -18.45
C ARG A 5 -9.37 12.58 -19.95
N ILE A 6 -8.87 13.50 -20.77
CA ILE A 6 -9.21 13.63 -22.21
C ILE A 6 -8.87 12.36 -22.99
N ARG A 7 -7.68 11.76 -22.76
CA ARG A 7 -7.26 10.54 -23.45
C ARG A 7 -8.21 9.37 -23.19
N GLN A 8 -8.66 9.20 -21.95
CA GLN A 8 -9.55 8.11 -21.59
C GLN A 8 -10.95 8.33 -22.20
N LEU A 9 -11.51 9.54 -22.08
CA LEU A 9 -12.82 9.87 -22.64
C LEU A 9 -12.87 9.71 -24.17
N ARG A 10 -11.76 10.04 -24.84
CA ARG A 10 -11.58 9.81 -26.27
C ARG A 10 -11.62 8.31 -26.62
N LEU A 11 -10.92 7.47 -25.85
CA LEU A 11 -10.89 6.03 -26.06
C LEU A 11 -12.23 5.36 -25.75
N GLU A 12 -12.96 5.82 -24.73
CA GLU A 12 -14.33 5.36 -24.41
C GLU A 12 -15.30 5.61 -25.58
N LYS A 13 -15.08 6.67 -26.37
CA LYS A 13 -15.83 6.98 -27.60
C LYS A 13 -15.29 6.26 -28.84
N GLY A 14 -14.20 5.50 -28.73
CA GLY A 14 -13.53 4.84 -29.86
C GLY A 14 -12.82 5.79 -30.83
N TRP A 15 -12.45 7.00 -30.37
CA TRP A 15 -11.88 8.02 -31.24
C TRP A 15 -10.35 8.01 -31.30
N SER A 16 -9.78 8.29 -32.47
CA SER A 16 -8.36 8.63 -32.63
C SER A 16 -8.10 10.08 -32.21
N GLN A 17 -6.84 10.43 -31.95
CA GLN A 17 -6.46 11.83 -31.63
C GLN A 17 -6.84 12.80 -32.76
N GLU A 18 -6.73 12.34 -34.01
CA GLU A 18 -7.16 13.07 -35.20
C GLU A 18 -8.67 13.31 -35.20
N GLN A 19 -9.47 12.29 -34.89
CA GLN A 19 -10.92 12.42 -34.83
C GLN A 19 -11.36 13.41 -33.75
N LEU A 20 -10.76 13.34 -32.54
CA LEU A 20 -11.06 14.33 -31.50
C LEU A 20 -10.64 15.74 -31.92
N ALA A 21 -9.48 15.89 -32.55
CA ALA A 21 -9.00 17.17 -33.05
C ALA A 21 -9.97 17.76 -34.09
N THR A 22 -10.44 16.95 -35.04
CA THR A 22 -11.43 17.36 -36.04
C THR A 22 -12.74 17.80 -35.40
N ILE A 23 -13.29 17.02 -34.46
CA ILE A 23 -14.57 17.33 -33.81
C ILE A 23 -14.46 18.58 -32.92
N ALA A 24 -13.35 18.74 -32.20
CA ALA A 24 -13.09 19.90 -31.34
C ALA A 24 -12.63 21.15 -32.10
N GLY A 25 -12.38 21.07 -33.42
CA GLY A 25 -11.84 22.19 -34.20
C GLY A 25 -10.40 22.57 -33.80
N LEU A 26 -9.61 21.61 -33.33
CA LEU A 26 -8.25 21.80 -32.85
C LEU A 26 -7.23 21.10 -33.76
N SER A 27 -5.95 21.41 -33.58
CA SER A 27 -4.88 20.63 -34.20
C SER A 27 -4.62 19.33 -33.43
N THR A 28 -4.23 18.26 -34.14
CA THR A 28 -3.78 16.99 -33.54
C THR A 28 -2.65 17.20 -32.54
N ARG A 29 -1.71 18.11 -32.86
CA ARG A 29 -0.62 18.51 -31.98
C ARG A 29 -1.14 19.14 -30.68
N THR A 30 -2.19 19.96 -30.74
CA THR A 30 -2.81 20.57 -29.56
C THR A 30 -3.39 19.48 -28.65
N VAL A 31 -4.14 18.53 -29.21
CA VAL A 31 -4.69 17.39 -28.46
C VAL A 31 -3.59 16.55 -27.82
N GLN A 32 -2.52 16.23 -28.56
CA GLN A 32 -1.38 15.48 -28.04
C GLN A 32 -0.68 16.19 -26.87
N ARG A 33 -0.41 17.49 -26.99
CA ARG A 33 0.21 18.28 -25.92
C ARG A 33 -0.61 18.26 -24.64
N ILE A 34 -1.93 18.39 -24.76
CA ILE A 34 -2.85 18.37 -23.62
C ILE A 34 -2.93 16.97 -23.01
N GLU A 35 -3.01 15.92 -23.83
CA GLU A 35 -2.96 14.53 -23.35
C GLU A 35 -1.62 14.20 -22.65
N ASN A 36 -0.54 14.89 -23.02
CA ASN A 36 0.79 14.78 -22.39
C ASN A 36 0.96 15.69 -21.15
N GLY A 37 -0.09 16.39 -20.72
CA GLY A 37 -0.10 17.17 -19.47
C GLY A 37 0.36 18.62 -19.60
N GLU A 38 0.45 19.15 -20.82
CA GLU A 38 0.64 20.59 -21.02
C GLU A 38 -0.64 21.39 -20.71
N GLN A 39 -0.47 22.63 -20.22
CA GLN A 39 -1.60 23.49 -19.92
C GLN A 39 -2.30 23.95 -21.21
N ALA A 40 -3.62 23.78 -21.25
CA ALA A 40 -4.50 24.32 -22.28
C ALA A 40 -5.23 25.56 -21.75
N SER A 41 -5.61 26.46 -22.67
CA SER A 41 -6.52 27.56 -22.35
C SER A 41 -7.92 27.03 -22.05
N LEU A 42 -8.72 27.82 -21.32
CA LEU A 42 -10.13 27.50 -21.06
C LEU A 42 -10.93 27.33 -22.35
N ASP A 43 -10.66 28.11 -23.38
CA ASP A 43 -11.31 27.97 -24.70
C ASP A 43 -11.03 26.59 -25.31
N THR A 44 -9.78 26.12 -25.21
CA THR A 44 -9.38 24.82 -25.72
C THR A 44 -10.04 23.68 -24.94
N LEU A 45 -10.12 23.80 -23.61
CA LEU A 45 -10.83 22.83 -22.77
C LEU A 45 -12.34 22.83 -23.05
N THR A 46 -12.92 24.00 -23.31
CA THR A 46 -14.34 24.15 -23.64
C THR A 46 -14.65 23.48 -24.97
N ALA A 47 -13.80 23.65 -25.98
CA ALA A 47 -13.94 22.99 -27.28
C ALA A 47 -13.84 21.47 -27.15
N ILE A 48 -12.91 20.96 -26.35
CA ILE A 48 -12.77 19.51 -26.10
C ILE A 48 -13.96 18.96 -25.29
N ALA A 49 -14.43 19.69 -24.29
CA ALA A 49 -15.59 19.32 -23.48
C ALA A 49 -16.85 19.24 -24.36
N ALA A 50 -17.08 20.26 -25.20
CA ALA A 50 -18.18 20.28 -26.15
C ALA A 50 -18.12 19.12 -27.15
N ALA A 51 -16.93 18.81 -27.69
CA ALA A 51 -16.72 17.67 -28.58
C ALA A 51 -17.04 16.33 -27.92
N LEU A 52 -16.71 16.17 -26.63
CA LEU A 52 -16.98 14.96 -25.86
C LEU A 52 -18.42 14.90 -25.30
N GLY A 53 -19.15 16.02 -25.33
CA GLY A 53 -20.50 16.16 -24.77
C GLY A 53 -20.51 16.26 -23.24
N LEU A 54 -19.49 16.89 -22.66
CA LEU A 54 -19.27 17.00 -21.22
C LEU A 54 -19.09 18.46 -20.80
N LEU A 55 -19.11 18.73 -19.49
CA LEU A 55 -18.72 20.03 -18.95
C LEU A 55 -17.20 20.10 -18.77
N VAL A 56 -16.64 21.31 -18.78
CA VAL A 56 -15.19 21.52 -18.55
C VAL A 56 -14.75 20.99 -17.18
N SER A 57 -15.64 21.04 -16.18
CA SER A 57 -15.42 20.44 -14.85
C SER A 57 -15.11 18.94 -14.92
N ASP A 58 -15.77 18.23 -15.84
CA ASP A 58 -15.69 16.76 -15.94
C ASP A 58 -14.36 16.30 -16.56
N LEU A 59 -13.69 17.19 -17.31
CA LEU A 59 -12.36 16.94 -17.86
C LEU A 59 -11.27 16.93 -16.78
N SER A 60 -11.51 17.63 -15.66
CA SER A 60 -10.52 17.89 -14.60
C SER A 60 -10.45 16.80 -13.52
N GLN A 61 -11.32 15.78 -13.59
CA GLN A 61 -11.17 14.61 -12.74
C GLN A 61 -9.93 13.84 -13.17
N ALA A 62 -8.82 14.07 -12.47
CA ALA A 62 -7.65 13.21 -12.51
C ALA A 62 -8.14 11.75 -12.48
N ALA A 63 -7.73 10.96 -13.46
CA ALA A 63 -8.04 9.53 -13.49
C ALA A 63 -7.74 8.97 -12.09
N PRO A 64 -8.67 8.23 -11.45
CA PRO A 64 -8.30 7.50 -10.26
C PRO A 64 -7.06 6.68 -10.64
N PRO A 65 -6.00 6.73 -9.82
CA PRO A 65 -4.79 6.00 -10.13
C PRO A 65 -5.19 4.56 -10.40
N ASP A 66 -4.63 3.98 -11.47
CA ASP A 66 -4.88 2.62 -11.94
C ASP A 66 -5.15 1.63 -10.80
N ASN A 67 -6.42 1.53 -10.42
CA ASN A 67 -6.84 0.94 -9.15
C ASN A 67 -6.76 -0.57 -9.22
N ASP A 68 -6.78 -1.15 -10.41
CA ASP A 68 -6.62 -2.60 -10.63
C ASP A 68 -5.23 -3.04 -10.20
N ASN A 69 -4.19 -2.32 -10.61
CA ASN A 69 -2.82 -2.63 -10.20
C ASN A 69 -2.59 -2.39 -8.69
N GLN A 70 -3.25 -1.39 -8.10
CA GLN A 70 -3.14 -1.13 -6.66
C GLN A 70 -3.94 -2.12 -5.80
N SER A 71 -5.12 -2.54 -6.27
CA SER A 71 -5.97 -3.51 -5.58
C SER A 71 -5.42 -4.93 -5.70
N GLU A 72 -4.89 -5.33 -6.87
CA GLU A 72 -4.15 -6.59 -7.01
C GLU A 72 -2.92 -6.64 -6.10
N GLN A 73 -2.16 -5.55 -6.01
CA GLN A 73 -1.01 -5.46 -5.10
C GLN A 73 -1.44 -5.49 -3.62
N ALA A 74 -2.57 -4.88 -3.28
CA ALA A 74 -3.12 -4.93 -1.91
C ALA A 74 -3.59 -6.35 -1.54
N ILE A 75 -4.26 -7.05 -2.45
CA ILE A 75 -4.70 -8.44 -2.28
C ILE A 75 -3.47 -9.35 -2.14
N ARG A 76 -2.45 -9.21 -3.00
CA ARG A 76 -1.20 -9.97 -2.90
C ARG A 76 -0.48 -9.74 -1.56
N ARG A 77 -0.43 -8.49 -1.07
CA ARG A 77 0.17 -8.17 0.24
C ARG A 77 -0.60 -8.77 1.41
N GLN A 78 -1.93 -8.82 1.34
CA GLN A 78 -2.74 -9.50 2.36
C GLN A 78 -2.45 -11.01 2.39
N VAL A 79 -2.41 -11.66 1.23
CA VAL A 79 -2.10 -13.10 1.12
C VAL A 79 -0.66 -13.42 1.58
N GLU A 80 0.32 -12.58 1.27
CA GLU A 80 1.71 -12.76 1.73
C GLU A 80 1.86 -12.57 3.25
N ALA A 81 1.07 -11.69 3.85
CA ALA A 81 1.09 -11.46 5.30
C ALA A 81 0.51 -12.66 6.07
N GLU A 82 -0.51 -13.31 5.51
CA GLU A 82 -1.13 -14.52 6.09
C GLU A 82 -0.18 -15.73 6.06
N GLY A 83 0.61 -15.90 5.00
CA GLY A 83 1.51 -17.06 4.85
C GLY A 83 2.84 -16.98 5.62
N LYS A 84 3.30 -15.79 5.99
CA LYS A 84 4.62 -15.61 6.64
C LYS A 84 4.69 -16.20 8.05
N LEU A 85 3.60 -16.16 8.81
CA LEU A 85 3.55 -16.75 10.16
C LEU A 85 3.55 -18.28 10.11
N LEU A 86 2.79 -18.87 9.18
CA LEU A 86 2.74 -20.32 8.99
C LEU A 86 4.10 -20.89 8.57
N SER A 87 4.77 -20.25 7.61
CA SER A 87 6.09 -20.71 7.15
C SER A 87 7.19 -20.61 8.22
N MET A 88 7.12 -19.59 9.09
CA MET A 88 8.00 -19.51 10.27
C MET A 88 7.68 -20.63 11.27
N ALA A 89 6.40 -20.88 11.56
CA ALA A 89 5.99 -21.95 12.47
C ALA A 89 6.43 -23.34 11.99
N VAL A 90 6.29 -23.64 10.70
CA VAL A 90 6.71 -24.93 10.11
C VAL A 90 8.22 -25.13 10.24
N ARG A 91 9.04 -24.10 9.95
CA ARG A 91 10.50 -24.19 10.10
C ARG A 91 10.90 -24.43 11.56
N PHE A 92 10.25 -23.75 12.51
CA PHE A 92 10.48 -23.98 13.94
C PHE A 92 10.04 -25.39 14.38
N ALA A 93 8.92 -25.89 13.88
CA ALA A 93 8.43 -27.23 14.20
C ALA A 93 9.40 -28.32 13.69
N ILE A 94 9.95 -28.18 12.48
CA ILE A 94 10.93 -29.11 11.91
C ILE A 94 12.21 -29.13 12.75
N VAL A 95 12.76 -27.95 13.08
CA VAL A 95 13.97 -27.84 13.91
C VAL A 95 13.73 -28.39 15.32
N GLY A 96 12.56 -28.11 15.91
CA GLY A 96 12.17 -28.63 17.22
C GLY A 96 12.03 -30.16 17.24
N LEU A 97 11.37 -30.73 16.23
CA LEU A 97 11.24 -32.18 16.07
C LEU A 97 12.61 -32.85 15.91
N PHE A 98 13.49 -32.26 15.10
CA PHE A 98 14.83 -32.78 14.87
C PHE A 98 15.69 -32.76 16.13
N LEU A 99 15.66 -31.65 16.89
CA LEU A 99 16.35 -31.54 18.17
C LEU A 99 15.77 -32.50 19.23
N PHE A 100 14.44 -32.70 19.23
CA PHE A 100 13.78 -33.67 20.11
C PHE A 100 14.20 -35.11 19.79
N ALA A 101 14.25 -35.47 18.51
CA ALA A 101 14.71 -36.79 18.07
C ALA A 101 16.19 -37.04 18.42
N ILE A 102 17.06 -36.03 18.24
CA ILE A 102 18.47 -36.10 18.67
C ILE A 102 18.56 -36.27 20.19
N ASN A 103 17.77 -35.50 20.96
CA ASN A 103 17.77 -35.60 22.42
C ASN A 103 17.29 -36.97 22.90
N TRP A 104 16.29 -37.56 22.24
CA TRP A 104 15.82 -38.92 22.53
C TRP A 104 16.89 -39.98 22.26
N PHE A 105 17.70 -39.79 21.21
CA PHE A 105 18.68 -40.78 20.77
C PHE A 105 20.02 -40.68 21.50
N THR A 106 20.45 -39.49 21.93
CA THR A 106 21.83 -39.27 22.39
C THR A 106 22.04 -39.44 23.91
N HIS A 107 21.14 -38.98 24.80
CA HIS A 107 21.33 -39.15 26.26
C HIS A 107 20.04 -38.97 27.10
N PRO A 108 19.45 -40.05 27.65
CA PRO A 108 18.25 -39.96 28.51
C PRO A 108 18.47 -39.39 29.92
N HIS A 109 19.72 -39.21 30.38
CA HIS A 109 20.03 -38.83 31.78
C HIS A 109 20.84 -37.53 31.99
N TYR A 110 21.11 -36.71 30.95
CA TYR A 110 21.82 -35.42 31.10
C TYR A 110 21.07 -34.25 30.45
N LEU A 111 20.62 -33.29 31.26
CA LEU A 111 19.77 -32.17 30.85
C LEU A 111 20.58 -30.96 30.33
N TRP A 112 21.34 -31.13 29.24
CA TRP A 112 21.99 -30.01 28.55
C TRP A 112 21.02 -29.17 27.69
N SER A 113 19.85 -29.75 27.37
CA SER A 113 18.76 -29.10 26.64
C SER A 113 18.10 -27.95 27.41
N LEU A 114 18.21 -27.92 28.75
CA LEU A 114 17.70 -26.82 29.59
C LEU A 114 18.41 -25.49 29.32
N TRP A 115 19.71 -25.50 29.01
CA TRP A 115 20.46 -24.29 28.67
C TRP A 115 20.11 -23.79 27.26
N ALA A 116 19.88 -24.70 26.30
CA ALA A 116 19.43 -24.36 24.95
C ALA A 116 18.00 -23.81 24.94
N ILE A 117 17.09 -24.45 25.68
CA ILE A 117 15.70 -24.00 25.85
C ILE A 117 15.66 -22.70 26.65
N GLY A 118 16.47 -22.55 27.69
CA GLY A 118 16.57 -21.32 28.49
C GLY A 118 17.06 -20.13 27.68
N GLY A 119 18.11 -20.30 26.87
CA GLY A 119 18.64 -19.25 26.00
C GLY A 119 17.65 -18.81 24.92
N MET A 120 16.96 -19.76 24.28
CA MET A 120 15.95 -19.46 23.26
C MET A 120 14.66 -18.88 23.89
N SER A 121 14.24 -19.38 25.06
CA SER A 121 13.07 -18.86 25.78
C SER A 121 13.30 -17.41 26.22
N LEU A 122 14.51 -17.07 26.70
CA LEU A 122 14.87 -15.70 27.09
C LEU A 122 14.85 -14.73 25.89
N ALA A 123 15.35 -15.16 24.72
CA ALA A 123 15.32 -14.35 23.51
C ALA A 123 13.88 -14.11 23.00
N VAL A 124 13.02 -15.13 23.07
CA VAL A 124 11.60 -15.02 22.69
C VAL A 124 10.82 -14.15 23.68
N THR A 125 11.05 -14.29 24.99
CA THR A 125 10.42 -13.44 26.00
C THR A 125 10.87 -11.99 25.88
N MET A 126 12.16 -11.70 25.68
CA MET A 126 12.62 -10.32 25.42
C MET A 126 11.94 -9.71 24.18
N ARG A 127 11.79 -10.50 23.11
CA ARG A 127 11.14 -10.03 21.89
C ARG A 127 9.64 -9.81 22.09
N ALA A 128 8.96 -10.70 22.81
CA ALA A 128 7.55 -10.60 23.14
C ALA A 128 7.25 -9.41 24.07
N VAL A 129 8.07 -9.19 25.11
CA VAL A 129 7.97 -8.03 26.00
C VAL A 129 8.15 -6.74 25.21
N ARG A 130 9.13 -6.69 24.30
CA ARG A 130 9.38 -5.52 23.46
C ARG A 130 8.22 -5.23 22.50
N THR A 131 7.57 -6.24 21.93
CA THR A 131 6.51 -6.04 20.94
C THR A 131 5.13 -5.83 21.55
N LEU A 132 4.83 -6.46 22.68
CA LEU A 132 3.47 -6.45 23.25
C LEU A 132 3.29 -5.39 24.34
N LEU A 133 4.31 -5.17 25.20
CA LEU A 133 4.14 -4.33 26.38
C LEU A 133 4.59 -2.88 26.16
N LEU A 134 5.64 -2.64 25.36
CA LEU A 134 6.15 -1.28 25.12
C LEU A 134 5.20 -0.35 24.34
N PRO A 135 4.51 -0.78 23.27
CA PRO A 135 3.65 0.13 22.49
C PRO A 135 2.43 0.60 23.29
N GLU A 136 1.85 -0.32 24.06
CA GLU A 136 0.71 -0.12 24.95
C GLU A 136 1.02 0.89 26.08
N VAL A 137 2.18 0.76 26.73
CA VAL A 137 2.59 1.65 27.82
C VAL A 137 3.02 3.03 27.30
N PHE A 138 3.77 3.06 26.19
CA PHE A 138 4.24 4.31 25.60
C PHE A 138 3.09 5.17 25.06
N SER A 139 2.11 4.56 24.40
CA SER A 139 0.93 5.27 23.88
C SER A 139 0.05 5.84 25.01
N ARG A 140 -0.13 5.11 26.11
CA ARG A 140 -0.85 5.60 27.30
C ARG A 140 -0.13 6.79 27.94
N TRP A 141 1.19 6.73 28.08
CA TRP A 141 1.99 7.83 28.62
C TRP A 141 1.91 9.10 27.76
N GLN A 142 1.93 8.95 26.42
CA GLN A 142 1.79 10.09 25.50
C GLN A 142 0.43 10.78 25.62
N ARG A 143 -0.67 10.01 25.72
CA ARG A 143 -2.02 10.55 25.89
C ARG A 143 -2.15 11.35 27.19
N GLN A 144 -1.65 10.82 28.30
CA GLN A 144 -1.65 11.52 29.59
C GLN A 144 -0.84 12.82 29.54
N ARG A 145 0.32 12.82 28.88
CA ARG A 145 1.16 14.01 28.74
C ARG A 145 0.50 15.10 27.88
N LEU A 146 -0.26 14.70 26.86
CA LEU A 146 -0.97 15.63 25.97
C LEU A 146 -2.15 16.30 26.69
N GLU A 147 -2.93 15.53 27.45
CA GLU A 147 -4.03 16.07 28.26
C GLU A 147 -3.55 17.08 29.31
N GLN A 148 -2.41 16.82 29.97
CA GLN A 148 -1.84 17.76 30.93
C GLN A 148 -1.43 19.10 30.30
N LYS A 149 -0.94 19.10 29.05
CA LYS A 149 -0.62 20.34 28.34
C LYS A 149 -1.87 21.11 27.91
N LEU A 150 -2.90 20.40 27.42
CA LEU A 150 -4.17 21.02 27.03
C LEU A 150 -4.92 21.64 28.23
N ARG A 151 -4.86 21.02 29.42
CA ARG A 151 -5.43 21.56 30.66
C ARG A 151 -4.71 22.80 31.21
N ARG A 152 -3.48 23.09 30.75
CA ARG A 152 -2.75 24.31 31.12
C ARG A 152 -3.00 25.47 30.15
N LEU A 153 -3.66 25.20 29.01
CA LEU A 153 -3.94 26.18 27.96
C LEU A 153 -5.40 26.69 27.99
N HIS A 154 -6.28 26.01 28.73
CA HIS A 154 -7.59 26.51 29.15
C HIS A 154 -7.48 26.96 30.62
#